data_AF-A0A8J7RYC7-F1
#
_entry.id   AF-A0A8J7RYC7-F1
#
_cell.length_a   1.000
_cell.length_b   1.000
_cell.length_c   1.000
_cell.angle_alpha   90.00
_cell.angle_beta   90.00
_cell.angle_gamma   90.00
#
_symmetry.space_group_name_H-M   'P 1'
#
loop_
_entity.id
_entity.type
_entity.pdbx_description
1 polymer ?
#
loop_
_entity_poly.entity_id
_entity_poly.type
_entity_poly.pdbx_seq_one_letter_code
_entity_poly.pdbx_strand_id
1 'polypeptide(L)'
;MTDEAERGAAPGNRADETSPVADRADDAAERAAVARRAAEAGAAVANERFRSDIDVETKGEDDVVTEADRAAQRTVIEAIRESYPDDAVVGEEEDERKTVSESGAAWVIDPIDGTHNYVRDIRVWATAVAAVVDGEPVAAAIVAPALGDTYTADAEGAYRNGEPISVSDASEPRAATVDPTIWWAYDARDEYARACEAIVTRFGDMRRLGAAQVVLPTVADGGLEGTITNVAANPWDTVAGVFVIRQAGGRVTDLEGNRWRHDSTGLVASNGALHDEVLAAANEIESD
;
A
#
# COMPACT_ATOMS: atom_id res chain seq x y z
N MET A 1 -50.14 29.21 -58.67
CA MET A 1 -50.12 30.03 -57.43
C MET A 1 -49.81 29.05 -56.31
N THR A 2 -48.53 28.70 -56.19
CA THR A 2 -47.58 29.25 -55.19
C THR A 2 -47.89 28.71 -53.80
N ASP A 3 -47.12 27.72 -53.35
CA ASP A 3 -46.22 27.98 -52.23
C ASP A 3 -45.10 26.93 -52.14
N GLU A 4 -43.87 27.44 -52.17
CA GLU A 4 -42.65 26.77 -51.75
C GLU A 4 -42.56 26.84 -50.22
N ALA A 5 -42.08 25.78 -49.58
CA ALA A 5 -41.40 25.89 -48.29
C ALA A 5 -40.47 24.69 -48.07
N GLU A 6 -39.21 24.87 -48.46
CA GLU A 6 -38.07 24.18 -47.85
C GLU A 6 -37.92 24.59 -46.38
N ARG A 7 -37.79 23.62 -45.47
CA ARG A 7 -36.96 23.64 -44.23
C ARG A 7 -36.71 22.16 -43.90
N GLY A 8 -35.50 21.63 -43.77
CA GLY A 8 -34.32 22.15 -43.08
C GLY A 8 -33.97 21.09 -42.03
N ALA A 9 -32.83 20.42 -42.20
CA ALA A 9 -32.37 19.31 -41.37
C ALA A 9 -32.14 19.70 -39.91
N ALA A 10 -32.32 18.74 -39.00
CA ALA A 10 -31.58 18.67 -37.75
C ALA A 10 -31.15 17.21 -37.55
N PRO A 11 -29.86 16.86 -37.70
CA PRO A 11 -29.35 15.66 -37.06
C PRO A 11 -29.35 15.95 -35.56
N GLY A 12 -30.14 15.18 -34.82
CA GLY A 12 -30.07 15.18 -33.37
C GLY A 12 -28.64 14.89 -32.96
N ASN A 13 -27.97 15.89 -32.40
CA ASN A 13 -26.73 15.74 -31.68
C ASN A 13 -27.04 14.79 -30.51
N ARG A 14 -26.77 13.49 -30.68
CA ARG A 14 -26.61 12.59 -29.54
C ARG A 14 -25.34 13.07 -28.86
N ALA A 15 -25.50 13.97 -27.89
CA ALA A 15 -24.51 14.13 -26.86
C ALA A 15 -24.27 12.74 -26.27
N ASP A 16 -23.03 12.33 -26.31
CA ASP A 16 -22.52 11.13 -25.68
C ASP A 16 -22.68 11.34 -24.17
N GLU A 17 -23.84 10.97 -23.63
CA GLU A 17 -24.08 10.96 -22.19
C GLU A 17 -23.40 9.70 -21.64
N THR A 18 -22.09 9.78 -21.39
CA THR A 18 -21.40 8.80 -20.58
C THR A 18 -22.01 8.82 -19.18
N SER A 19 -22.30 7.64 -18.64
CA SER A 19 -22.91 7.50 -17.31
C SER A 19 -21.88 7.88 -16.24
N PRO A 20 -22.27 8.55 -15.14
CA PRO A 20 -21.36 8.86 -14.02
C PRO A 20 -20.65 7.64 -13.42
N VAL A 21 -21.17 6.43 -13.67
CA VAL A 21 -20.54 5.17 -13.26
C VAL A 21 -19.40 4.78 -14.20
N ALA A 22 -19.55 5.03 -15.51
CA ALA A 22 -18.50 4.77 -16.50
C ALA A 22 -17.33 5.75 -16.30
N ASP A 23 -17.61 7.05 -16.11
CA ASP A 23 -16.59 8.07 -15.85
C ASP A 23 -15.76 7.75 -14.58
N ARG A 24 -16.39 7.17 -13.55
CA ARG A 24 -15.68 6.75 -12.32
C ARG A 24 -14.85 5.49 -12.49
N ALA A 25 -15.32 4.54 -13.29
CA ALA A 25 -14.57 3.32 -13.58
C ALA A 25 -13.33 3.65 -14.43
N ASP A 26 -13.48 4.54 -15.41
CA ASP A 26 -12.40 5.01 -16.25
C ASP A 26 -11.35 5.79 -15.44
N ASP A 27 -11.77 6.67 -14.51
CA ASP A 27 -10.84 7.37 -13.59
C ASP A 27 -10.09 6.38 -12.68
N ALA A 28 -10.77 5.37 -12.12
CA ALA A 28 -10.11 4.37 -11.27
C ALA A 28 -9.05 3.56 -12.04
N ALA A 29 -9.34 3.17 -13.29
CA ALA A 29 -8.39 2.47 -14.14
C ALA A 29 -7.19 3.36 -14.52
N GLU A 30 -7.42 4.64 -14.82
CA GLU A 30 -6.35 5.61 -15.07
C GLU A 30 -5.48 5.81 -13.83
N ARG A 31 -6.09 5.92 -12.64
CA ARG A 31 -5.39 6.01 -11.36
C ARG A 31 -4.53 4.78 -11.09
N ALA A 32 -5.00 3.58 -11.42
CA ALA A 32 -4.21 2.36 -11.29
C ALA A 32 -2.97 2.37 -12.21
N ALA A 33 -3.13 2.82 -13.46
CA ALA A 33 -2.02 2.99 -14.37
C ALA A 33 -1.00 4.03 -13.88
N VAL A 34 -1.46 5.17 -13.34
CA VAL A 34 -0.60 6.21 -12.76
C VAL A 34 0.11 5.70 -11.50
N ALA A 35 -0.59 5.04 -10.58
CA ALA A 35 -0.01 4.47 -9.36
C ALA A 35 1.16 3.55 -9.69
N ARG A 36 0.95 2.64 -10.65
CA ARG A 36 1.99 1.72 -11.13
C ARG A 36 3.18 2.47 -11.71
N ARG A 37 2.97 3.37 -12.68
CA ARG A 37 4.07 4.12 -13.32
C ARG A 37 4.86 4.93 -12.31
N ALA A 38 4.18 5.59 -11.38
CA ALA A 38 4.81 6.41 -10.35
C ALA A 38 5.64 5.56 -9.38
N ALA A 39 5.10 4.44 -8.89
CA ALA A 39 5.83 3.51 -8.01
C ALA A 39 7.05 2.90 -8.71
N GLU A 40 6.92 2.47 -9.97
CA GLU A 40 8.04 1.93 -10.77
C GLU A 40 9.14 2.99 -10.96
N ALA A 41 8.77 4.25 -11.22
CA ALA A 41 9.73 5.34 -11.40
C ALA A 41 10.47 5.67 -10.09
N GLY A 42 9.76 5.78 -8.96
CA GLY A 42 10.36 5.99 -7.65
C GLY A 42 11.29 4.85 -7.24
N ALA A 43 10.83 3.60 -7.40
CA ALA A 43 11.61 2.41 -7.08
C ALA A 43 12.89 2.30 -7.91
N ALA A 44 12.85 2.68 -9.20
CA ALA A 44 14.05 2.70 -10.05
C ALA A 44 15.11 3.67 -9.49
N VAL A 45 14.69 4.88 -9.13
CA VAL A 45 15.55 5.92 -8.54
C VAL A 45 16.13 5.50 -7.20
N ALA A 46 15.34 4.86 -6.33
CA ALA A 46 15.82 4.29 -5.08
C ALA A 46 16.78 3.11 -5.32
N ASN A 47 16.49 2.23 -6.27
CA ASN A 47 17.29 1.04 -6.55
C ASN A 47 18.65 1.36 -7.18
N GLU A 48 18.76 2.44 -7.95
CA GLU A 48 20.05 2.93 -8.48
C GLU A 48 21.05 3.30 -7.36
N ARG A 49 20.55 3.78 -6.22
CA ARG A 49 21.36 4.17 -5.06
C ARG A 49 21.60 3.04 -4.06
N PHE A 50 20.74 2.02 -4.06
CA PHE A 50 20.83 0.89 -3.15
C PHE A 50 22.16 0.14 -3.35
N ARG A 51 22.95 -0.01 -2.28
CA ARG A 51 24.30 -0.60 -2.29
C ARG A 51 25.32 0.12 -3.21
N SER A 52 25.11 1.41 -3.47
CA SER A 52 26.06 2.19 -4.27
C SER A 52 27.15 2.82 -3.37
N ASP A 53 28.41 2.60 -3.72
CA ASP A 53 29.56 3.17 -2.98
C ASP A 53 29.72 4.69 -3.20
N ILE A 54 29.11 5.22 -4.27
CA ILE A 54 29.38 6.57 -4.81
C ILE A 54 28.94 7.68 -3.84
N ASP A 55 27.83 7.50 -3.14
CA ASP A 55 27.27 8.53 -2.27
C ASP A 55 27.74 8.39 -0.80
N VAL A 56 28.00 7.17 -0.31
CA VAL A 56 28.42 6.90 1.08
C VAL A 56 29.85 7.35 1.37
N GLU A 57 30.75 7.29 0.38
CA GLU A 57 32.12 7.82 0.56
C GLU A 57 32.15 9.35 0.75
N THR A 58 31.10 10.04 0.28
CA THR A 58 31.01 11.51 0.30
C THR A 58 30.06 12.06 1.37
N LYS A 59 29.05 11.27 1.77
CA LYS A 59 27.96 11.63 2.70
C LYS A 59 27.74 10.46 3.67
N GLY A 60 27.44 10.74 4.94
CA GLY A 60 27.18 9.65 5.92
C GLY A 60 26.00 8.77 5.50
N GLU A 61 25.90 7.55 6.03
CA GLU A 61 24.83 6.59 5.68
C GLU A 61 23.41 7.19 5.84
N ASP A 62 23.19 7.92 6.94
CA ASP A 62 21.91 8.60 7.20
C ASP A 62 21.60 9.66 6.12
N ASP A 63 22.60 10.44 5.68
CA ASP A 63 22.44 11.47 4.65
C ASP A 63 22.11 10.86 3.27
N VAL A 64 22.75 9.74 2.91
CA VAL A 64 22.50 9.05 1.63
C VAL A 64 21.07 8.55 1.54
N VAL A 65 20.57 7.99 2.64
CA VAL A 65 19.21 7.46 2.69
C VAL A 65 18.18 8.58 2.62
N THR A 66 18.37 9.67 3.34
CA THR A 66 17.52 10.85 3.21
C THR A 66 17.52 11.41 1.78
N GLU A 67 18.64 11.36 1.05
CA GLU A 67 18.69 11.79 -0.34
C GLU A 67 18.02 10.81 -1.32
N ALA A 68 18.18 9.50 -1.11
CA ALA A 68 17.53 8.47 -1.90
C ALA A 68 16.00 8.56 -1.76
N ASP A 69 15.54 8.71 -0.52
CA ASP A 69 14.14 8.86 -0.17
C ASP A 69 13.50 10.08 -0.85
N ARG A 70 14.10 11.27 -0.64
CA ARG A 70 13.64 12.52 -1.28
C ARG A 70 13.69 12.48 -2.80
N ALA A 71 14.68 11.82 -3.38
CA ALA A 71 14.79 11.68 -4.83
C ALA A 71 13.65 10.80 -5.37
N ALA A 72 13.42 9.64 -4.75
CA ALA A 72 12.31 8.76 -5.11
C ALA A 72 10.96 9.46 -4.94
N GLN A 73 10.75 10.17 -3.83
CA GLN A 73 9.50 10.89 -3.58
C GLN A 73 9.22 11.95 -4.64
N ARG A 74 10.22 12.78 -4.99
CA ARG A 74 10.06 13.77 -6.07
C ARG A 74 9.66 13.12 -7.39
N THR A 75 10.33 12.02 -7.75
CA THR A 75 10.02 11.30 -9.00
C THR A 75 8.61 10.72 -9.00
N VAL A 76 8.17 10.13 -7.89
CA VAL A 76 6.78 9.65 -7.72
C VAL A 76 5.79 10.80 -7.91
N ILE A 77 6.02 11.93 -7.23
CA ILE A 77 5.14 13.10 -7.28
C ILE A 77 5.10 13.71 -8.68
N GLU A 78 6.25 13.82 -9.36
CA GLU A 78 6.33 14.32 -10.74
C GLU A 78 5.50 13.44 -11.68
N ALA A 79 5.63 12.11 -11.60
CA ALA A 79 4.86 11.18 -12.41
C ALA A 79 3.34 11.24 -12.14
N ILE A 80 2.93 11.49 -10.89
CA ILE A 80 1.52 11.69 -10.53
C ILE A 80 1.00 13.01 -11.15
N ARG A 81 1.75 14.10 -10.99
CA ARG A 81 1.35 15.45 -11.43
C ARG A 81 1.22 15.60 -12.95
N GLU A 82 1.82 14.70 -13.74
CA GLU A 82 1.61 14.63 -15.19
C GLU A 82 0.14 14.36 -15.57
N SER A 83 -0.56 13.57 -14.77
CA SER A 83 -1.98 13.21 -14.98
C SER A 83 -2.92 13.94 -14.01
N TYR A 84 -2.48 14.12 -12.76
CA TYR A 84 -3.30 14.66 -11.67
C TYR A 84 -2.59 15.84 -10.96
N PRO A 85 -2.47 17.00 -11.61
CA PRO A 85 -1.69 18.14 -11.08
C PRO A 85 -2.28 18.78 -9.81
N ASP A 86 -3.59 18.62 -9.59
CA ASP A 86 -4.33 19.27 -8.51
C ASP A 86 -4.64 18.32 -7.32
N ASP A 87 -4.39 17.01 -7.48
CA ASP A 87 -4.65 16.03 -6.43
C ASP A 87 -3.72 16.23 -5.23
N ALA A 88 -4.22 15.92 -4.04
CA ALA A 88 -3.43 15.96 -2.83
C ALA A 88 -2.33 14.88 -2.84
N VAL A 89 -1.19 15.15 -2.22
CA VAL A 89 -0.19 14.14 -1.86
C VAL A 89 -0.12 14.01 -0.35
N VAL A 90 -0.02 12.77 0.12
CA VAL A 90 0.18 12.36 1.52
C VAL A 90 1.43 11.48 1.55
N GLY A 91 2.43 11.81 2.34
CA GLY A 91 3.69 11.06 2.34
C GLY A 91 4.58 11.37 3.54
N GLU A 92 5.67 10.62 3.66
CA GLU A 92 6.59 10.62 4.81
C GLU A 92 7.39 11.93 4.95
N GLU A 93 7.85 12.54 3.86
CA GLU A 93 8.77 13.69 3.91
C GLU A 93 8.09 15.03 4.24
N GLU A 94 8.83 15.95 4.85
CA GLU A 94 8.33 17.10 5.63
C GLU A 94 7.32 18.03 4.93
N ASP A 95 7.36 18.14 3.61
CA ASP A 95 6.54 19.12 2.86
C ASP A 95 5.11 18.63 2.54
N GLU A 96 4.83 17.34 2.70
CA GLU A 96 3.55 16.75 2.28
C GLU A 96 2.54 16.57 3.43
N ARG A 97 1.26 16.40 3.08
CA ARG A 97 0.22 16.13 4.08
C ARG A 97 0.53 14.83 4.83
N LYS A 98 0.16 14.78 6.10
CA LYS A 98 0.38 13.59 6.96
C LYS A 98 -0.86 12.74 7.19
N THR A 99 -2.02 13.24 6.77
CA THR A 99 -3.31 12.59 6.97
C THR A 99 -4.07 12.53 5.65
N VAL A 100 -4.79 11.43 5.47
CA VAL A 100 -5.73 11.26 4.37
C VAL A 100 -7.01 12.07 4.66
N SER A 101 -7.57 12.69 3.64
CA SER A 101 -8.81 13.45 3.74
C SER A 101 -10.03 12.54 3.54
N GLU A 102 -11.11 12.79 4.27
CA GLU A 102 -12.40 12.09 4.10
C GLU A 102 -13.10 12.45 2.78
N SER A 103 -12.65 13.49 2.09
CA SER A 103 -13.22 13.94 0.82
C SER A 103 -12.14 14.36 -0.17
N GLY A 104 -12.41 14.14 -1.46
CA GLY A 104 -11.52 14.46 -2.55
C GLY A 104 -10.48 13.38 -2.83
N ALA A 105 -9.66 13.60 -3.86
CA ALA A 105 -8.62 12.69 -4.27
C ALA A 105 -7.27 13.01 -3.63
N ALA A 106 -6.56 11.96 -3.23
CA ALA A 106 -5.21 12.03 -2.69
C ALA A 106 -4.36 10.84 -3.16
N TRP A 107 -3.05 11.06 -3.20
CA TRP A 107 -2.05 10.03 -3.44
C TRP A 107 -1.26 9.81 -2.17
N VAL A 108 -1.33 8.59 -1.63
CA VAL A 108 -0.56 8.17 -0.46
C VAL A 108 0.72 7.50 -0.95
N ILE A 109 1.87 8.01 -0.56
CA ILE A 109 3.17 7.57 -1.09
C ILE A 109 4.14 7.22 0.03
N ASP A 110 4.84 6.11 -0.15
CA ASP A 110 6.00 5.71 0.63
C ASP A 110 7.17 5.50 -0.34
N PRO A 111 8.14 6.43 -0.41
CA PRO A 111 9.26 6.32 -1.34
C PRO A 111 10.18 5.14 -1.03
N ILE A 112 10.46 4.84 0.25
CA ILE A 112 11.30 3.73 0.71
C ILE A 112 10.75 3.18 2.04
N ASP A 113 9.78 2.26 1.96
CA ASP A 113 9.38 1.47 3.13
C ASP A 113 10.47 0.43 3.44
N GLY A 114 10.83 0.32 4.72
CA GLY A 114 11.95 -0.52 5.15
C GLY A 114 13.30 0.19 5.10
N THR A 115 13.35 1.50 5.37
CA THR A 115 14.57 2.32 5.43
C THR A 115 15.72 1.66 6.21
N HIS A 116 15.42 1.02 7.35
CA HIS A 116 16.41 0.29 8.14
C HIS A 116 17.03 -0.90 7.39
N ASN A 117 16.23 -1.60 6.59
CA ASN A 117 16.71 -2.67 5.71
C ASN A 117 17.52 -2.07 4.55
N TYR A 118 17.04 -0.99 3.95
CA TYR A 118 17.72 -0.28 2.87
C TYR A 118 19.14 0.15 3.26
N VAL A 119 19.31 0.82 4.41
CA VAL A 119 20.62 1.26 4.96
C VAL A 119 21.57 0.08 5.19
N ARG A 120 21.02 -1.09 5.57
CA ARG A 120 21.80 -2.29 5.91
C ARG A 120 22.03 -3.23 4.73
N ASP A 121 21.81 -2.75 3.51
CA ASP A 121 21.91 -3.54 2.30
C ASP A 121 20.98 -4.78 2.28
N ILE A 122 19.90 -4.79 3.06
CA ILE A 122 18.93 -5.89 3.08
C ILE A 122 17.92 -5.63 1.95
N ARG A 123 17.65 -6.65 1.12
CA ARG A 123 16.81 -6.54 -0.09
C ARG A 123 15.30 -6.35 0.17
N VAL A 124 14.91 -6.22 1.43
CA VAL A 124 13.50 -6.21 1.86
C VAL A 124 13.10 -4.76 2.11
N TRP A 125 12.71 -4.08 1.04
CA TRP A 125 12.21 -2.71 1.03
C TRP A 125 11.38 -2.51 -0.23
N ALA A 126 10.50 -1.50 -0.24
CA ALA A 126 9.65 -1.22 -1.38
C ALA A 126 9.32 0.27 -1.52
N THR A 127 8.94 0.68 -2.72
CA THR A 127 8.23 1.95 -2.96
C THR A 127 6.75 1.66 -3.11
N ALA A 128 5.88 2.39 -2.42
CA ALA A 128 4.44 2.20 -2.48
C ALA A 128 3.72 3.49 -2.89
N VAL A 129 2.68 3.34 -3.72
CA VAL A 129 1.80 4.43 -4.15
C VAL A 129 0.37 3.92 -4.14
N ALA A 130 -0.53 4.64 -3.47
CA ALA A 130 -1.97 4.38 -3.50
C ALA A 130 -2.74 5.63 -3.91
N ALA A 131 -3.74 5.45 -4.77
CA ALA A 131 -4.74 6.47 -5.06
C ALA A 131 -5.92 6.28 -4.11
N VAL A 132 -6.33 7.36 -3.45
CA VAL A 132 -7.43 7.41 -2.48
C VAL A 132 -8.45 8.45 -2.95
N VAL A 133 -9.73 8.08 -2.92
CA VAL A 133 -10.85 8.97 -3.24
C VAL A 133 -11.85 8.91 -2.10
N ASP A 134 -12.19 10.07 -1.54
CA ASP A 134 -13.13 10.19 -0.43
C ASP A 134 -12.78 9.26 0.76
N GLY A 135 -11.50 9.22 1.11
CA GLY A 135 -10.95 8.42 2.22
C GLY A 135 -10.78 6.93 1.94
N GLU A 136 -11.19 6.43 0.77
CA GLU A 136 -11.10 5.02 0.40
C GLU A 136 -10.07 4.78 -0.73
N PRO A 137 -9.16 3.80 -0.58
CA PRO A 137 -8.24 3.44 -1.65
C PRO A 137 -8.98 2.83 -2.84
N VAL A 138 -8.63 3.27 -4.04
CA VAL A 138 -9.22 2.81 -5.31
C VAL A 138 -8.21 2.11 -6.21
N ALA A 139 -6.91 2.36 -6.01
CA ALA A 139 -5.82 1.70 -6.71
C ALA A 139 -4.55 1.73 -5.86
N ALA A 140 -3.67 0.74 -6.05
CA ALA A 140 -2.36 0.72 -5.41
C ALA A 140 -1.30 0.03 -6.28
N ALA A 141 -0.05 0.45 -6.11
CA ALA A 141 1.12 -0.23 -6.63
C ALA A 141 2.24 -0.23 -5.57
N ILE A 142 2.91 -1.38 -5.43
CA ILE A 142 4.02 -1.57 -4.52
C ILE A 142 5.14 -2.27 -5.28
N VAL A 143 6.32 -1.67 -5.32
CA VAL A 143 7.46 -2.17 -6.10
C VAL A 143 8.62 -2.45 -5.16
N ALA A 144 9.00 -3.73 -5.06
CA ALA A 144 10.16 -4.21 -4.32
C ALA A 144 11.26 -4.63 -5.31
N PRO A 145 12.05 -3.68 -5.85
CA PRO A 145 12.91 -3.94 -7.01
C PRO A 145 14.03 -4.93 -6.71
N ALA A 146 14.55 -4.95 -5.47
CA ALA A 146 15.60 -5.89 -5.07
C ALA A 146 15.09 -7.35 -4.90
N LEU A 147 13.77 -7.52 -4.78
CA LEU A 147 13.10 -8.83 -4.78
C LEU A 147 12.60 -9.22 -6.18
N GLY A 148 12.44 -8.24 -7.08
CA GLY A 148 11.92 -8.45 -8.43
C GLY A 148 10.39 -8.53 -8.47
N ASP A 149 9.72 -7.91 -7.50
CA ASP A 149 8.27 -8.00 -7.35
C ASP A 149 7.61 -6.63 -7.49
N THR A 150 6.58 -6.57 -8.35
CA THR A 150 5.65 -5.47 -8.48
C THR A 150 4.25 -5.98 -8.16
N TYR A 151 3.67 -5.48 -7.09
CA TYR A 151 2.28 -5.74 -6.72
C TYR A 151 1.40 -4.59 -7.19
N THR A 152 0.27 -4.88 -7.79
CA THR A 152 -0.72 -3.88 -8.20
C THR A 152 -2.11 -4.35 -7.80
N ALA A 153 -2.98 -3.40 -7.46
CA ALA A 153 -4.38 -3.68 -7.22
C ALA A 153 -5.26 -2.54 -7.74
N ASP A 154 -6.45 -2.90 -8.19
CA ASP A 154 -7.53 -2.01 -8.61
C ASP A 154 -8.88 -2.69 -8.33
N ALA A 155 -9.98 -2.17 -8.87
CA ALA A 155 -11.32 -2.73 -8.67
C ALA A 155 -11.50 -4.17 -9.20
N GLU A 156 -10.66 -4.64 -10.12
CA GLU A 156 -10.77 -5.97 -10.74
C GLU A 156 -10.05 -7.05 -9.93
N GLY A 157 -8.99 -6.69 -9.21
CA GLY A 157 -8.28 -7.64 -8.36
C GLY A 157 -6.89 -7.16 -7.94
N ALA A 158 -6.09 -8.11 -7.45
CA ALA A 158 -4.69 -7.91 -7.10
C ALA A 158 -3.80 -8.80 -7.99
N TYR A 159 -2.61 -8.29 -8.30
CA TYR A 159 -1.66 -8.93 -9.21
C TYR A 159 -0.24 -8.80 -8.68
N ARG A 160 0.60 -9.80 -8.96
CA ARG A 160 2.05 -9.75 -8.77
C ARG A 160 2.72 -9.99 -10.12
N ASN A 161 3.51 -9.04 -10.57
CA ASN A 161 4.20 -9.07 -11.87
C ASN A 161 3.24 -9.32 -13.05
N GLY A 162 2.00 -8.83 -12.95
CA GLY A 162 0.95 -8.99 -13.97
C GLY A 162 0.12 -10.28 -13.85
N GLU A 163 0.48 -11.20 -12.96
CA GLU A 163 -0.29 -12.43 -12.72
C GLU A 163 -1.24 -12.24 -11.53
N PRO A 164 -2.51 -12.70 -11.61
CA PRO A 164 -3.45 -12.61 -10.49
C PRO A 164 -2.96 -13.34 -9.25
N ILE A 165 -3.21 -12.77 -8.07
CA ILE A 165 -2.87 -13.37 -6.78
C ILE A 165 -4.11 -13.52 -5.89
N SER A 166 -4.00 -14.42 -4.92
CA SER A 166 -4.98 -14.59 -3.85
C SER A 166 -4.27 -14.93 -2.55
N VAL A 167 -4.90 -14.61 -1.44
CA VAL A 167 -4.43 -15.03 -0.11
C VAL A 167 -4.37 -16.56 0.01
N SER A 168 -3.61 -17.04 1.00
CA SER A 168 -3.46 -18.48 1.32
C SER A 168 -4.80 -19.12 1.74
N ASP A 169 -5.06 -20.36 1.32
CA ASP A 169 -6.23 -21.13 1.76
C ASP A 169 -6.02 -21.84 3.12
N ALA A 170 -4.88 -21.61 3.78
CA ALA A 170 -4.56 -22.24 5.06
C ALA A 170 -5.58 -21.88 6.15
N SER A 171 -6.10 -22.90 6.85
CA SER A 171 -7.10 -22.75 7.92
C SER A 171 -6.68 -23.37 9.25
N GLU A 172 -5.45 -23.91 9.33
CA GLU A 172 -4.88 -24.48 10.54
C GLU A 172 -3.80 -23.54 11.10
N PRO A 173 -3.95 -22.97 12.32
CA PRO A 173 -2.98 -22.03 12.89
C PRO A 173 -1.56 -22.59 12.93
N ARG A 174 -1.40 -23.89 13.22
CA ARG A 174 -0.08 -24.54 13.29
C ARG A 174 0.64 -24.67 11.95
N ALA A 175 -0.04 -24.45 10.83
CA ALA A 175 0.58 -24.38 9.51
C ALA A 175 0.85 -22.94 9.05
N ALA A 176 0.38 -21.94 9.82
CA ALA A 176 0.41 -20.55 9.45
C ALA A 176 1.71 -19.85 9.85
N THR A 177 2.11 -18.87 9.05
CA THR A 177 3.20 -17.94 9.36
C THR A 177 2.65 -16.53 9.53
N VAL A 178 3.01 -15.87 10.65
CA VAL A 178 2.54 -14.51 10.98
C VAL A 178 3.72 -13.57 11.23
N ASP A 179 3.56 -12.30 10.83
CA ASP A 179 4.57 -11.24 11.03
C ASP A 179 4.07 -10.14 11.99
N PRO A 180 4.87 -9.69 12.98
CA PRO A 180 4.63 -8.46 13.71
C PRO A 180 5.22 -7.25 12.93
N THR A 181 4.39 -6.64 12.07
CA THR A 181 4.87 -5.78 10.96
C THR A 181 5.49 -4.46 11.37
N ILE A 182 4.83 -3.67 12.21
CA ILE A 182 5.27 -2.29 12.53
C ILE A 182 6.34 -2.31 13.62
N TRP A 183 7.17 -1.27 13.65
CA TRP A 183 8.18 -1.12 14.70
C TRP A 183 7.58 -0.60 16.01
N TRP A 184 7.71 -1.38 17.08
CA TRP A 184 7.57 -0.86 18.44
C TRP A 184 8.79 -0.02 18.81
N ALA A 185 8.55 1.12 19.46
CA ALA A 185 9.58 1.96 20.05
C ALA A 185 10.34 1.21 21.17
N TYR A 186 11.51 1.72 21.56
CA TYR A 186 12.36 1.04 22.53
C TYR A 186 11.70 0.88 23.92
N ASP A 187 10.90 1.87 24.31
CA ASP A 187 10.09 1.89 25.53
C ASP A 187 8.85 0.99 25.46
N ALA A 188 8.42 0.58 24.27
CA ALA A 188 7.33 -0.37 24.04
C ALA A 188 7.83 -1.79 23.72
N ARG A 189 9.06 -2.15 24.14
CA ARG A 189 9.64 -3.48 23.84
C ARG A 189 8.92 -4.64 24.54
N ASP A 190 8.27 -4.38 25.67
CA ASP A 190 7.45 -5.39 26.34
C ASP A 190 6.23 -5.77 25.49
N GLU A 191 5.61 -4.81 24.80
CA GLU A 191 4.55 -5.08 23.81
C GLU A 191 5.07 -5.92 22.65
N TYR A 192 6.25 -5.57 22.12
CA TYR A 192 6.87 -6.38 21.06
C TYR A 192 7.15 -7.82 21.51
N ALA A 193 7.64 -8.00 22.74
CA ALA A 193 7.87 -9.32 23.30
C ALA A 193 6.55 -10.13 23.41
N ARG A 194 5.47 -9.49 23.87
CA ARG A 194 4.14 -10.12 23.92
C ARG A 194 3.59 -10.44 22.53
N ALA A 195 3.77 -9.57 21.54
CA ALA A 195 3.41 -9.85 20.15
C ALA A 195 4.15 -11.10 19.63
N CYS A 196 5.45 -11.19 19.88
CA CYS A 196 6.23 -12.37 19.53
C CYS A 196 5.74 -13.62 20.26
N GLU A 197 5.49 -13.55 21.58
CA GLU A 197 4.99 -14.67 22.37
C GLU A 197 3.62 -15.17 21.86
N ALA A 198 2.67 -14.26 21.64
CA ALA A 198 1.35 -14.57 21.10
C ALA A 198 1.44 -15.26 19.73
N ILE A 199 2.36 -14.82 18.86
CA ILE A 199 2.56 -15.46 17.56
C ILE A 199 3.17 -16.86 17.71
N VAL A 200 4.31 -17.00 18.40
CA VAL A 200 5.07 -18.26 18.43
C VAL A 200 4.39 -19.37 19.23
N THR A 201 3.47 -19.02 20.13
CA THR A 201 2.69 -20.00 20.91
C THR A 201 1.43 -20.46 20.17
N ARG A 202 0.94 -19.67 19.22
CA ARG A 202 -0.32 -19.92 18.49
C ARG A 202 -0.11 -20.49 17.09
N PHE A 203 0.88 -20.00 16.36
CA PHE A 203 1.10 -20.31 14.96
C PHE A 203 2.31 -21.22 14.71
N GLY A 204 2.45 -21.70 13.48
CA GLY A 204 3.53 -22.61 13.10
C GLY A 204 4.90 -21.93 13.03
N ASP A 205 4.93 -20.66 12.62
CA ASP A 205 6.17 -19.90 12.49
C ASP A 205 5.93 -18.39 12.60
N MET A 206 6.99 -17.64 12.87
CA MET A 206 7.02 -16.19 12.87
C MET A 206 8.04 -15.68 11.85
N ARG A 207 7.66 -14.65 11.09
CA ARG A 207 8.61 -13.87 10.28
C ARG A 207 8.67 -12.44 10.81
N ARG A 208 9.79 -11.79 10.58
CA ARG A 208 9.93 -10.35 10.80
C ARG A 208 10.70 -9.79 9.62
N LEU A 209 9.97 -9.36 8.60
CA LEU A 209 10.56 -8.86 7.35
C LEU A 209 11.06 -7.42 7.49
N GLY A 210 10.40 -6.60 8.32
CA GLY A 210 10.88 -5.26 8.66
C GLY A 210 10.60 -4.17 7.62
N ALA A 211 9.62 -4.40 6.73
CA ALA A 211 9.10 -3.44 5.75
C ALA A 211 7.60 -3.75 5.53
N ALA A 212 6.71 -2.83 5.90
CA ALA A 212 5.27 -3.07 5.91
C ALA A 212 4.70 -3.30 4.50
N GLN A 213 5.17 -2.54 3.53
CA GLN A 213 4.90 -2.66 2.10
C GLN A 213 5.61 -3.86 1.46
N VAL A 214 6.36 -4.67 2.21
CA VAL A 214 6.72 -6.03 1.77
C VAL A 214 5.85 -7.07 2.48
N VAL A 215 5.59 -6.90 3.78
CA VAL A 215 4.78 -7.86 4.55
C VAL A 215 3.34 -7.94 4.02
N LEU A 216 2.67 -6.80 3.85
CA LEU A 216 1.27 -6.75 3.45
C LEU A 216 1.01 -7.42 2.09
N PRO A 217 1.76 -7.13 1.01
CA PRO A 217 1.59 -7.87 -0.24
C PRO A 217 2.01 -9.35 -0.15
N THR A 218 2.91 -9.72 0.77
CA THR A 218 3.22 -11.14 1.04
C THR A 218 2.03 -11.87 1.70
N VAL A 219 1.19 -11.18 2.46
CA VAL A 219 -0.11 -11.74 2.89
C VAL A 219 -1.04 -11.88 1.69
N ALA A 220 -1.09 -10.86 0.83
CA ALA A 220 -1.98 -10.83 -0.33
C ALA A 220 -1.70 -11.95 -1.35
N ASP A 221 -0.43 -12.35 -1.54
CA ASP A 221 -0.06 -13.45 -2.43
C ASP A 221 0.03 -14.83 -1.75
N GLY A 222 -0.36 -14.91 -0.47
CA GLY A 222 -0.41 -16.14 0.29
C GLY A 222 0.93 -16.64 0.80
N GLY A 223 2.00 -15.84 0.72
CA GLY A 223 3.29 -16.13 1.36
C GLY A 223 3.27 -16.04 2.89
N LEU A 224 2.30 -15.31 3.46
CA LEU A 224 2.00 -15.22 4.90
C LEU A 224 0.50 -15.37 5.15
N GLU A 225 0.11 -16.00 6.25
CA GLU A 225 -1.29 -16.13 6.65
C GLU A 225 -1.81 -14.89 7.38
N GLY A 226 -0.92 -14.08 7.96
CA GLY A 226 -1.33 -12.82 8.58
C GLY A 226 -0.20 -11.96 9.11
N THR A 227 -0.59 -10.79 9.60
CA THR A 227 0.27 -9.84 10.28
C THR A 227 -0.51 -9.05 11.33
N ILE A 228 0.19 -8.63 12.39
CA ILE A 228 -0.36 -7.86 13.50
C ILE A 228 0.49 -6.65 13.88
N THR A 229 -0.18 -5.63 14.40
CA THR A 229 0.40 -4.53 15.18
C THR A 229 -0.71 -3.89 16.03
N ASN A 230 -0.41 -3.52 17.27
CA ASN A 230 -1.26 -2.65 18.10
C ASN A 230 -0.87 -1.16 17.97
N VAL A 231 0.24 -0.86 17.31
CA VAL A 231 0.73 0.50 17.09
C VAL A 231 -0.04 1.15 15.95
N ALA A 232 -0.39 2.43 16.11
CA ALA A 232 -0.88 3.24 15.02
C ALA A 232 0.23 3.46 13.96
N ALA A 233 0.00 2.95 12.76
CA ALA A 233 0.90 3.16 11.63
C ALA A 233 0.55 4.45 10.88
N ASN A 234 1.49 5.00 10.11
CA ASN A 234 1.15 6.09 9.23
C ASN A 234 0.33 5.57 8.04
N PRO A 235 -0.43 6.44 7.35
CA PRO A 235 -1.17 6.04 6.16
C PRO A 235 -0.27 5.43 5.06
N TRP A 236 0.94 5.97 4.88
CA TRP A 236 1.88 5.48 3.87
C TRP A 236 2.45 4.09 4.18
N ASP A 237 2.51 3.68 5.45
CA ASP A 237 2.95 2.34 5.85
C ASP A 237 1.92 1.24 5.49
N THR A 238 0.65 1.60 5.29
CA THR A 238 -0.46 0.63 5.36
C THR A 238 -1.47 0.70 4.22
N VAL A 239 -1.86 1.88 3.75
CA VAL A 239 -3.00 2.06 2.83
C VAL A 239 -2.86 1.23 1.54
N ALA A 240 -1.68 1.26 0.90
CA ALA A 240 -1.42 0.49 -0.31
C ALA A 240 -1.54 -1.02 -0.07
N GLY A 241 -0.78 -1.56 0.89
CA GLY A 241 -0.80 -2.98 1.22
C GLY A 241 -2.17 -3.50 1.68
N VAL A 242 -2.92 -2.72 2.47
CA VAL A 242 -4.29 -3.07 2.89
C VAL A 242 -5.22 -3.20 1.70
N PHE A 243 -5.12 -2.28 0.73
CA PHE A 243 -5.92 -2.37 -0.49
C PHE A 243 -5.58 -3.64 -1.29
N VAL A 244 -4.29 -3.93 -1.48
CA VAL A 244 -3.83 -5.14 -2.18
C VAL A 244 -4.36 -6.42 -1.51
N ILE A 245 -4.30 -6.52 -0.17
CA ILE A 245 -4.82 -7.69 0.57
C ILE A 245 -6.32 -7.86 0.35
N ARG A 246 -7.10 -6.77 0.41
CA ARG A 246 -8.56 -6.83 0.20
C ARG A 246 -8.91 -7.29 -1.21
N GLN A 247 -8.21 -6.78 -2.22
CA GLN A 247 -8.42 -7.18 -3.61
C GLN A 247 -7.97 -8.63 -3.89
N ALA A 248 -7.04 -9.16 -3.10
CA ALA A 248 -6.66 -10.58 -3.11
C ALA A 248 -7.58 -11.51 -2.31
N GLY A 249 -8.67 -10.98 -1.72
CA GLY A 249 -9.65 -11.76 -0.95
C GLY A 249 -9.34 -11.91 0.55
N GLY A 250 -8.33 -11.21 1.07
CA GLY A 250 -7.99 -11.20 2.49
C GLY A 250 -8.89 -10.33 3.35
N ARG A 251 -8.71 -10.42 4.67
CA ARG A 251 -9.44 -9.62 5.67
C ARG A 251 -8.48 -8.74 6.47
N VAL A 252 -8.83 -7.46 6.61
CA VAL A 252 -8.07 -6.45 7.36
C VAL A 252 -8.98 -5.67 8.30
N THR A 253 -8.66 -5.68 9.60
CA THR A 253 -9.40 -5.01 10.67
C THR A 253 -8.49 -4.19 11.59
N ASP A 254 -9.11 -3.35 12.43
CA ASP A 254 -8.50 -2.86 13.66
C ASP A 254 -8.50 -3.97 14.75
N LEU A 255 -8.05 -3.61 15.96
CA LEU A 255 -7.99 -4.50 17.13
C LEU A 255 -9.38 -4.86 17.70
N GLU A 256 -10.41 -4.07 17.37
CA GLU A 256 -11.80 -4.33 17.75
C GLU A 256 -12.51 -5.25 16.74
N GLY A 257 -11.84 -5.60 15.64
CA GLY A 257 -12.38 -6.44 14.56
C GLY A 257 -13.25 -5.67 13.57
N ASN A 258 -13.31 -4.34 13.65
CA ASN A 258 -14.00 -3.49 12.68
C ASN A 258 -13.16 -3.35 11.40
N ARG A 259 -13.80 -3.02 10.27
CA ARG A 259 -13.08 -2.78 9.01
C ARG A 259 -12.00 -1.71 9.23
N TRP A 260 -10.75 -2.06 8.95
CA TRP A 260 -9.63 -1.13 9.08
C TRP A 260 -9.79 0.10 8.19
N ARG A 261 -9.41 1.27 8.71
CA ARG A 261 -9.33 2.54 7.99
C ARG A 261 -7.95 3.17 8.21
N HIS A 262 -7.61 4.14 7.37
CA HIS A 262 -6.32 4.84 7.43
C HIS A 262 -6.06 5.59 8.76
N ASP A 263 -7.10 5.80 9.57
CA ASP A 263 -7.08 6.42 10.89
C ASP A 263 -7.28 5.42 12.04
N SER A 264 -7.34 4.11 11.75
CA SER A 264 -7.43 3.06 12.76
C SER A 264 -6.15 2.96 13.60
N THR A 265 -6.31 2.66 14.88
CA THR A 265 -5.18 2.25 15.74
C THR A 265 -4.98 0.75 15.63
N GLY A 266 -3.73 0.34 15.39
CA GLY A 266 -3.39 -1.04 15.11
C GLY A 266 -3.86 -1.52 13.73
N LEU A 267 -3.42 -2.73 13.37
CA LEU A 267 -3.78 -3.40 12.14
C LEU A 267 -3.66 -4.91 12.33
N VAL A 268 -4.72 -5.61 11.93
CA VAL A 268 -4.76 -7.07 11.85
C VAL A 268 -5.13 -7.44 10.42
N ALA A 269 -4.20 -8.03 9.70
CA ALA A 269 -4.45 -8.52 8.35
C ALA A 269 -4.21 -10.02 8.27
N SER A 270 -5.01 -10.71 7.45
CA SER A 270 -4.92 -12.16 7.30
C SER A 270 -5.51 -12.65 5.99
N ASN A 271 -5.33 -13.92 5.72
CA ASN A 271 -6.01 -14.65 4.66
C ASN A 271 -7.55 -14.83 4.84
N GLY A 272 -8.14 -14.24 5.89
CA GLY A 272 -9.56 -14.35 6.17
C GLY A 272 -9.92 -15.61 6.96
N ALA A 273 -9.46 -16.79 6.51
CA ALA A 273 -9.74 -18.07 7.17
C ALA A 273 -9.22 -18.12 8.62
N LEU A 274 -8.05 -17.52 8.86
CA LEU A 274 -7.41 -17.47 10.18
C LEU A 274 -7.59 -16.14 10.90
N HIS A 275 -8.46 -15.25 10.40
CA HIS A 275 -8.51 -13.87 10.89
C HIS A 275 -8.79 -13.77 12.39
N ASP A 276 -9.72 -14.56 12.91
CA ASP A 276 -10.09 -14.50 14.33
C ASP A 276 -8.93 -14.98 15.24
N GLU A 277 -8.09 -15.90 14.76
CA GLU A 277 -6.90 -16.37 15.45
C GLU A 277 -5.80 -15.30 15.45
N VAL A 278 -5.60 -14.62 14.32
CA VAL A 278 -4.63 -13.51 14.18
C VAL A 278 -5.07 -12.30 15.03
N LEU A 279 -6.37 -11.99 15.04
CA LEU A 279 -6.94 -10.94 15.90
C LEU A 279 -6.77 -11.26 17.38
N ALA A 280 -7.01 -12.51 17.78
CA ALA A 280 -6.79 -12.92 19.17
C ALA A 280 -5.32 -12.74 19.59
N ALA A 281 -4.36 -13.09 18.73
CA ALA A 281 -2.94 -12.86 19.00
C ALA A 281 -2.59 -11.36 19.10
N ALA A 282 -3.21 -10.50 18.28
CA ALA A 282 -3.01 -9.05 18.38
C ALA A 282 -3.51 -8.48 19.72
N ASN A 283 -4.65 -8.95 20.21
CA ASN A 283 -5.25 -8.49 21.47
C ASN A 283 -4.48 -8.96 22.72
N GLU A 284 -3.67 -10.01 22.61
CA GLU A 284 -2.76 -10.44 23.68
C GLU A 284 -1.61 -9.45 23.91
N ILE A 285 -1.31 -8.56 22.95
CA ILE A 285 -0.26 -7.54 23.09
C ILE A 285 -0.59 -6.53 24.20
N GLU A 286 -1.87 -6.24 24.42
CA GLU A 286 -2.33 -5.28 25.43
C GLU A 286 -2.74 -5.94 26.75
N SER A 287 -2.59 -7.27 26.87
CA SER A 287 -2.95 -7.99 28.10
C SER A 287 -1.83 -7.86 29.14
N ASP A 288 -2.18 -7.29 30.31
CA ASP A 288 -1.35 -7.20 31.52
C ASP A 288 -1.11 -8.56 32.22
#